data_AF-A0A8T3RGY1-F1
#
_entry.id   AF-A0A8T3RGY1-F1
#
_cell.length_a   1.000
_cell.length_b   1.000
_cell.length_c   1.000
_cell.angle_alpha   90.00
_cell.angle_beta   90.00
_cell.angle_gamma   90.00
#
_symmetry.space_group_name_H-M   'P 1'
#
loop_
_entity.id
_entity.type
_entity.pdbx_description
1 polymer ?
#
loop_
_entity_poly.entity_id
_entity_poly.type
_entity_poly.pdbx_seq_one_letter_code
_entity_poly.pdbx_strand_id
1 'polypeptide(L)' 'MRYSRVLALLGGLCIATVGAGNEATLLSRYLEGLITLKAAFEQELIDESGVTRERSHGTFYLHRPGKFRWEYDR' A
#
# COMPACT_ATOMS: atom_id res chain seq x y z
N MET A 1 28.84 -11.87 58.87
CA MET A 1 27.71 -10.90 58.78
C MET A 1 26.85 -11.26 57.59
N ARG A 2 25.53 -11.20 57.78
CA ARG A 2 24.47 -11.85 57.02
C ARG A 2 23.70 -10.79 56.23
N TYR A 3 23.74 -10.80 54.90
CA TYR A 3 22.83 -10.06 54.00
C TYR A 3 22.75 -10.83 52.68
N SER A 4 21.78 -11.74 52.50
CA SER A 4 20.38 -11.49 52.14
C SER A 4 20.20 -11.03 50.69
N ARG A 5 19.84 -12.01 49.84
CA ARG A 5 18.96 -11.97 48.66
C ARG A 5 18.60 -10.56 48.14
N VAL A 6 19.15 -10.17 46.99
CA VAL A 6 18.60 -9.15 46.08
C VAL A 6 18.67 -9.76 44.69
N LEU A 7 17.59 -10.42 44.28
CA LEU A 7 16.60 -9.90 43.32
C LEU A 7 17.04 -10.20 41.87
N ALA A 8 16.57 -11.33 41.37
CA ALA A 8 16.60 -11.68 39.95
C ALA A 8 15.82 -10.60 39.18
N LEU A 9 16.56 -9.70 38.52
CA LEU A 9 16.01 -8.63 37.68
C LEU A 9 16.29 -8.98 36.22
N LEU A 10 15.24 -9.46 35.54
CA LEU A 10 14.79 -8.89 34.27
C LEU A 10 15.89 -8.58 33.23
N GLY A 11 16.50 -9.61 32.65
CA GLY A 11 17.24 -9.49 31.39
C GLY A 11 16.28 -9.73 30.23
N GLY A 12 15.70 -8.64 29.71
CA GLY A 12 14.55 -8.63 28.79
C GLY A 12 14.66 -9.55 27.58
N LEU A 13 13.64 -10.40 27.42
CA LEU A 13 13.30 -11.03 26.16
C LEU A 13 12.98 -9.92 25.16
N CYS A 14 13.90 -9.65 24.23
CA CYS A 14 13.62 -8.81 23.06
C CYS A 14 12.52 -9.49 22.23
N ILE A 15 11.27 -9.16 22.51
CA ILE A 15 10.16 -9.43 21.60
C ILE A 15 10.39 -8.48 20.42
N ALA A 16 11.03 -8.99 19.36
CA ALA A 16 11.05 -8.29 18.09
C ALA A 16 9.60 -8.19 17.62
N THR A 17 9.03 -6.99 17.67
CA THR A 17 7.74 -6.70 17.06
C THR A 17 7.91 -6.83 15.56
N VAL A 18 7.56 -8.01 15.01
CA VAL A 18 7.37 -8.16 13.56
C VAL A 18 6.13 -7.33 13.22
N GLY A 19 6.35 -6.05 12.89
CA GLY A 19 5.30 -5.16 12.43
C GLY A 19 4.76 -5.67 11.10
N ALA A 20 3.47 -5.99 11.05
CA ALA A 20 2.72 -6.30 9.84
C ALA A 20 2.51 -5.04 8.96
N GLY A 21 3.58 -4.29 8.70
CA GLY A 21 3.55 -2.95 8.10
C GLY A 21 4.34 -2.85 6.80
N ASN A 22 4.68 -3.95 6.13
CA ASN A 22 5.64 -3.88 5.04
C ASN A 22 4.99 -3.53 3.69
N GLU A 23 3.83 -4.08 3.34
CA GLU A 23 3.30 -4.00 1.97
C GLU A 23 2.81 -2.59 1.57
N ALA A 24 1.97 -1.96 2.40
CA ALA A 24 1.53 -0.57 2.16
C ALA A 24 2.71 0.41 2.16
N THR A 25 3.72 0.16 3.00
CA THR A 25 4.93 0.98 3.07
C THR A 25 5.83 0.78 1.84
N LEU A 26 5.92 -0.45 1.31
CA LEU A 26 6.67 -0.74 0.08
C LEU A 26 6.05 -0.05 -1.14
N LEU A 27 4.74 -0.14 -1.32
CA LEU A 27 4.04 0.56 -2.40
C LEU A 27 4.18 2.08 -2.27
N SER A 28 4.05 2.61 -1.06
CA SER A 28 4.22 4.05 -0.80
C SER A 28 5.62 4.53 -1.16
N ARG A 29 6.66 3.77 -0.78
CA ARG A 29 8.06 4.06 -1.17
C ARG A 29 8.28 3.96 -2.67
N TYR A 30 7.75 2.92 -3.31
CA TYR A 30 7.83 2.76 -4.76
C TYR A 30 7.22 3.97 -5.50
N LEU A 31 6.12 4.50 -4.99
CA LEU A 31 5.43 5.64 -5.58
C LEU A 31 5.94 6.99 -5.07
N GLU A 32 6.88 7.09 -4.13
CA GLU A 32 7.21 8.34 -3.44
C GLU A 32 7.54 9.50 -4.40
N GLY A 33 8.25 9.23 -5.49
CA GLY A 33 8.65 10.23 -6.48
C GLY A 33 7.68 10.49 -7.65
N LEU A 34 6.56 9.77 -7.75
CA LEU A 34 5.66 9.87 -8.90
C LEU A 34 4.78 11.15 -8.84
N ILE A 35 5.33 12.29 -9.26
CA ILE A 35 4.58 13.56 -9.19
C ILE A 35 3.50 13.66 -10.27
N THR A 36 3.80 13.22 -11.49
CA THR A 36 2.86 13.24 -12.62
C THR A 36 2.83 11.91 -13.36
N LEU A 37 1.66 11.54 -13.88
CA LEU A 37 1.48 10.39 -14.77
C LEU A 37 0.47 10.76 -15.85
N LYS A 38 0.73 10.34 -17.08
CA LYS A 38 -0.26 10.25 -18.16
C LYS A 38 -0.13 8.87 -18.77
N ALA A 39 -1.21 8.10 -18.81
CA ALA A 39 -1.22 6.75 -19.35
C ALA A 39 -2.56 6.45 -20.03
N ALA A 40 -2.53 5.69 -21.13
CA ALA A 40 -3.74 5.08 -21.67
C ALA A 40 -4.16 3.91 -20.76
N PHE A 41 -5.46 3.65 -20.66
CA PHE A 41 -6.00 2.50 -19.92
C PHE A 41 -7.05 1.77 -20.75
N GLU A 42 -7.19 0.48 -20.48
CA GLU A 42 -8.31 -0.36 -20.90
C GLU A 42 -8.85 -1.07 -19.65
N GLN A 43 -10.17 -1.12 -19.49
CA GLN A 43 -10.87 -1.73 -18.38
C GLN A 43 -11.95 -2.68 -18.90
N GLU A 44 -12.04 -3.86 -18.31
CA GLU A 44 -13.14 -4.80 -18.54
C GLU A 44 -13.90 -5.06 -17.23
N LEU A 45 -15.21 -4.86 -17.24
CA LEU A 45 -16.09 -5.25 -16.13
C LEU A 45 -16.61 -6.65 -16.40
N ILE A 46 -16.22 -7.60 -15.56
CA ILE A 46 -16.59 -9.02 -15.69
C ILE A 46 -17.55 -9.36 -14.55
N ASP A 47 -18.67 -10.01 -14.87
CA ASP A 47 -19.66 -10.45 -13.88
C ASP A 47 -19.27 -11.78 -13.20
N GLU A 48 -20.09 -12.23 -12.24
CA GLU A 48 -19.89 -13.46 -11.48
C GLU A 48 -19.88 -14.73 -12.35
N SER A 49 -20.48 -14.67 -13.55
CA SER A 49 -20.47 -15.77 -14.51
C SER A 49 -19.23 -15.78 -15.41
N GLY A 50 -18.34 -14.80 -15.25
CA GLY A 50 -17.15 -14.65 -16.08
C GLY A 50 -17.42 -13.93 -17.40
N VAL A 51 -18.57 -13.29 -17.57
CA VAL A 51 -18.94 -12.59 -18.81
C VAL A 51 -18.58 -11.11 -18.70
N THR A 52 -17.87 -10.60 -19.70
CA THR A 52 -17.59 -9.16 -19.83
C THR A 52 -18.89 -8.41 -20.11
N ARG A 53 -19.30 -7.56 -19.16
CA ARG A 53 -20.47 -6.68 -19.23
C ARG A 53 -20.17 -5.37 -19.93
N GLU A 54 -18.97 -4.84 -19.71
CA GLU A 54 -18.57 -3.53 -20.20
C GLU A 54 -17.08 -3.51 -20.49
N ARG A 55 -16.70 -2.74 -21.52
CA ARG A 55 -15.32 -2.35 -21.76
C ARG A 55 -15.25 -0.85 -21.86
N SER A 56 -14.24 -0.26 -21.24
CA SER A 56 -13.98 1.17 -21.30
C SER A 56 -12.50 1.41 -21.52
N HIS A 57 -12.17 2.47 -22.26
CA HIS A 57 -10.80 2.89 -22.47
C HIS A 57 -10.70 4.41 -22.40
N GLY A 58 -9.47 4.89 -22.26
CA GLY A 58 -9.23 6.32 -22.20
C GLY A 58 -7.85 6.67 -21.68
N THR A 59 -7.74 7.88 -21.13
CA THR A 59 -6.49 8.39 -20.57
C THR A 59 -6.63 8.72 -19.09
N PHE A 60 -5.73 8.16 -18.28
CA PHE A 60 -5.54 8.54 -16.88
C PHE A 60 -4.49 9.63 -16.75
N TYR A 61 -4.79 10.62 -15.92
CA TYR A 61 -3.89 11.71 -15.55
C TYR A 61 -3.72 11.77 -14.03
N LEU A 62 -2.49 11.96 -13.57
CA LEU A 62 -2.13 12.22 -12.18
C LEU A 62 -1.24 13.45 -12.09
N HIS A 63 -1.51 14.31 -11.11
CA HIS A 63 -0.64 15.39 -10.68
C HIS A 63 -0.78 15.54 -9.15
N ARG A 64 0.24 15.12 -8.40
CA ARG A 64 0.24 15.27 -6.95
C ARG A 64 0.52 16.72 -6.52
N PRO A 65 -0.10 17.20 -5.43
CA PRO A 65 -1.02 16.49 -4.54
C PRO A 65 -2.48 16.50 -5.04
N GLY A 66 -3.16 15.35 -4.94
CA GLY A 66 -4.62 15.25 -5.01
C GLY A 66 -5.30 15.51 -6.36
N LYS A 67 -4.59 15.87 -7.43
CA LYS A 67 -5.20 16.05 -8.75
C LYS A 67 -5.07 14.77 -9.55
N PHE A 68 -6.19 14.20 -9.93
CA PHE A 68 -6.26 13.08 -10.86
C PHE A 68 -7.47 13.25 -11.76
N ARG A 69 -7.42 12.65 -12.96
CA ARG A 69 -8.52 12.69 -13.93
C ARG A 69 -8.56 11.41 -14.75
N TRP A 70 -9.76 10.88 -14.89
CA TRP A 70 -10.08 9.85 -15.87
C TRP A 70 -10.80 10.54 -17.03
N GLU A 71 -10.26 10.39 -18.23
CA GLU A 71 -10.88 10.85 -19.48
C GLU A 71 -11.22 9.60 -20.28
N TYR A 72 -12.51 9.34 -20.46
CA TYR A 72 -12.98 8.20 -21.25
C TYR A 72 -13.09 8.62 -22.72
N ASP A 73 -12.60 7.76 -23.59
CA ASP A 73 -12.81 7.89 -25.03
C ASP A 73 -14.25 7.41 -25.29
N ARG A 74 -15.07 8.22 -25.97
CA ARG A 74 -16.50 7.95 -26.19
C ARG A 74 -16.78 6.65 -26.93
#